data_AF-A0A2V3HI46-F1
#
_entry.id   AF-A0A2V3HI46-F1
#
_cell.length_a   1.000
_cell.length_b   1.000
_cell.length_c   1.000
_cell.angle_alpha   90.00
_cell.angle_beta   90.00
_cell.angle_gamma   90.00
#
_symmetry.space_group_name_H-M   'P 1'
#
loop_
_entity.id
_entity.type
_entity.pdbx_description
1 polymer ?
#
loop_
_entity_poly.entity_id
_entity_poly.type
_entity_poly.pdbx_seq_one_letter_code
_entity_poly.pdbx_strand_id
1 'polypeptide(L)'
;METRTEEPALDAPAGDEPAPSGHAGLTVVELREKLRERELPVSGTKAVLLARLAETGAAPATADDPGPDYSKLSRKELKLRRKAINTLAEELRRKRDELNLKSQSHAAERNELNAQAKALMDQVYAHRDRRNGLNVEVGETRDELRQLGPGVDQLREEFLKLKRARFAGSHLPPVPKLRRQIQELELKQMTSSMSIKKERALVEKIGTLQTQISEQDKLLETDPEVTAARDSFRQADQQRKELLRSMRRARDEAQAEHESMRDALRENRKTRKRADGAQRAFVRVKELADEVHAEYIEHLRELSEVDRARAERRRGTSQADAVESVADAEELFRKFLSGDKLSTEQLMIIQKAGML
;
A
#
# COMPACT_ATOMS: atom_id res chain seq x y z
N MET A 1 -49.50 25.78 22.29
CA MET A 1 -49.85 26.86 21.35
C MET A 1 -48.69 26.96 20.37
N GLU A 2 -48.84 26.33 19.21
CA GLU A 2 -49.43 26.95 18.01
C GLU A 2 -48.40 27.88 17.36
N THR A 3 -47.71 27.46 16.30
CA THR A 3 -48.11 27.34 14.88
C THR A 3 -47.41 28.44 14.09
N ARG A 4 -46.84 28.05 12.94
CA ARG A 4 -46.89 28.71 11.62
C ARG A 4 -45.65 28.31 10.81
N THR A 5 -45.81 27.33 9.90
CA THR A 5 -46.06 27.46 8.44
C THR A 5 -44.81 27.94 7.71
N GLU A 6 -44.15 27.09 6.90
CA GLU A 6 -44.43 26.85 5.46
C GLU A 6 -44.34 28.16 4.66
N GLU A 7 -43.51 28.30 3.62
CA GLU A 7 -43.52 27.54 2.35
C GLU A 7 -42.28 27.92 1.44
N PRO A 8 -42.14 27.57 0.14
CA PRO A 8 -41.23 26.52 -0.35
C PRO A 8 -40.21 26.96 -1.43
N ALA A 9 -39.32 26.04 -1.86
CA ALA A 9 -38.68 26.11 -3.18
C ALA A 9 -38.42 24.71 -3.77
N LEU A 10 -39.31 24.40 -4.72
CA LEU A 10 -39.34 23.46 -5.85
C LEU A 10 -38.08 22.72 -6.36
N ASP A 11 -38.39 21.51 -6.80
CA ASP A 11 -37.88 20.72 -7.94
C ASP A 11 -36.46 20.13 -7.91
N ALA A 12 -36.43 18.83 -7.60
CA ALA A 12 -35.49 17.87 -8.20
C ALA A 12 -36.29 16.69 -8.77
N PRO A 13 -35.96 16.20 -9.98
CA PRO A 13 -36.79 15.28 -10.75
C PRO A 13 -36.89 13.90 -10.09
N ALA A 14 -38.09 13.32 -10.22
CA ALA A 14 -38.41 11.95 -9.87
C ALA A 14 -37.38 10.98 -10.46
N GLY A 15 -36.60 10.33 -9.59
CA GLY A 15 -35.86 9.13 -9.92
C GLY A 15 -36.78 7.93 -9.75
N ASP A 16 -36.96 7.18 -10.83
CA ASP A 16 -37.65 5.88 -10.86
C ASP A 16 -37.30 5.02 -9.64
N GLU A 17 -38.30 4.68 -8.84
CA GLU A 17 -38.20 3.59 -7.87
C GLU A 17 -38.17 2.26 -8.64
N PRO A 18 -37.12 1.43 -8.51
CA PRO A 18 -37.24 0.04 -8.94
C PRO A 18 -38.03 -0.73 -7.88
N ALA A 19 -39.03 -1.47 -8.36
CA ALA A 19 -39.95 -2.29 -7.58
C ALA A 19 -39.26 -3.17 -6.49
N PRO A 20 -39.96 -3.49 -5.38
CA PRO A 20 -39.38 -4.22 -4.26
C PRO A 20 -38.97 -5.64 -4.67
N SER A 21 -37.67 -5.86 -4.85
CA SER A 21 -37.12 -7.20 -5.00
C SER A 21 -37.32 -7.98 -3.68
N GLY A 22 -37.92 -9.17 -3.75
CA GLY A 22 -38.26 -10.04 -2.60
C GLY A 22 -37.06 -10.55 -1.78
N HIS A 23 -35.89 -9.94 -1.91
CA HIS A 23 -34.64 -10.30 -1.25
C HIS A 23 -34.05 -9.19 -0.38
N ALA A 24 -34.64 -7.98 -0.37
CA ALA A 24 -34.13 -6.83 0.40
C ALA A 24 -33.99 -7.08 1.92
N GLY A 25 -34.80 -7.99 2.48
CA GLY A 25 -34.78 -8.37 3.89
C GLY A 25 -33.68 -9.37 4.31
N LEU A 26 -32.94 -9.97 3.37
CA LEU A 26 -31.94 -11.00 3.67
C LEU A 26 -30.62 -10.42 4.18
N THR A 27 -29.93 -11.17 5.04
CA THR A 27 -28.58 -10.86 5.53
C THR A 27 -27.50 -11.17 4.48
N VAL A 28 -26.30 -10.59 4.61
CA VAL A 28 -25.21 -10.79 3.64
C VAL A 28 -24.79 -12.27 3.53
N VAL A 29 -24.94 -13.04 4.60
CA VAL A 29 -24.63 -14.47 4.63
C VAL A 29 -25.64 -15.25 3.78
N GLU A 30 -26.93 -15.01 3.99
CA GLU A 30 -28.02 -15.65 3.23
C GLU A 30 -27.98 -15.27 1.74
N LEU A 31 -27.61 -14.02 1.41
CA LEU A 31 -27.44 -13.60 0.02
C LEU A 31 -26.28 -14.33 -0.67
N ARG A 32 -25.19 -14.63 0.05
CA ARG A 32 -24.06 -15.40 -0.48
C ARG A 32 -24.40 -16.88 -0.64
N GLU A 33 -25.19 -17.45 0.27
CA GLU A 33 -25.66 -18.84 0.13
C GLU A 33 -26.56 -19.00 -1.09
N LYS A 34 -27.54 -18.10 -1.29
CA LYS A 34 -28.40 -18.12 -2.49
C LYS A 34 -27.64 -17.89 -3.79
N LEU A 35 -26.57 -17.09 -3.77
CA LEU A 35 -25.69 -16.94 -4.92
C LEU A 35 -24.84 -18.20 -5.16
N ARG A 36 -24.40 -18.89 -4.11
CA ARG A 36 -23.62 -20.13 -4.20
C ARG A 36 -24.46 -21.31 -4.71
N GLU A 37 -25.73 -21.41 -4.30
CA GLU A 37 -26.70 -22.37 -4.82
C GLU A 37 -26.98 -22.17 -6.32
N ARG A 38 -26.78 -20.95 -6.84
CA ARG A 38 -26.92 -20.58 -8.25
C ARG A 38 -25.59 -20.53 -9.00
N GLU A 39 -24.51 -21.02 -8.40
CA GLU A 39 -23.14 -20.99 -8.94
C GLU A 39 -22.60 -19.59 -9.33
N LEU A 40 -23.10 -18.54 -8.68
CA LEU A 40 -22.74 -17.15 -8.96
C LEU A 40 -21.63 -16.61 -8.03
N PRO A 41 -20.86 -15.60 -8.48
CA PRO A 41 -19.81 -14.99 -7.68
C PRO A 41 -20.35 -14.34 -6.38
N VAL A 42 -19.84 -14.80 -5.24
CA VAL A 42 -20.26 -14.37 -3.88
C VAL A 42 -19.50 -13.14 -3.33
N SER A 43 -18.66 -12.50 -4.16
CA SER A 43 -17.88 -11.32 -3.79
C SER A 43 -18.65 -10.02 -4.06
N GLY A 44 -18.60 -9.09 -3.11
CA GLY A 44 -19.22 -7.76 -3.21
C GLY A 44 -19.83 -7.27 -1.90
N THR A 45 -20.36 -6.04 -1.93
CA THR A 45 -21.18 -5.43 -0.87
C THR A 45 -22.62 -5.93 -0.95
N LYS A 46 -23.42 -5.74 0.12
CA LYS A 46 -24.82 -6.21 0.18
C LYS A 46 -25.66 -5.75 -1.02
N ALA A 47 -25.47 -4.51 -1.48
CA ALA A 47 -26.15 -3.96 -2.64
C ALA A 47 -25.79 -4.70 -3.94
N VAL A 48 -24.51 -5.06 -4.14
CA VAL A 48 -24.04 -5.81 -5.31
C VAL A 48 -24.58 -7.23 -5.30
N LEU A 49 -24.66 -7.88 -4.14
CA LEU A 49 -25.24 -9.22 -4.02
C LEU A 49 -26.75 -9.23 -4.27
N LEU A 50 -27.46 -8.19 -3.81
CA LEU A 50 -28.89 -7.99 -4.07
C LEU A 50 -29.16 -7.71 -5.54
N ALA A 51 -28.37 -6.84 -6.18
CA ALA A 51 -28.46 -6.55 -7.60
C ALA A 51 -28.24 -7.83 -8.44
N ARG A 52 -27.22 -8.63 -8.11
CA ARG A 52 -26.92 -9.89 -8.80
C ARG A 52 -28.02 -10.94 -8.63
N LEU A 53 -28.70 -10.98 -7.49
CA LEU A 53 -29.88 -11.84 -7.28
C LEU A 53 -31.12 -11.29 -7.99
N ALA A 54 -31.29 -9.98 -8.06
CA ALA A 54 -32.39 -9.33 -8.80
C ALA A 54 -32.22 -9.49 -10.31
N GLU A 55 -30.99 -9.42 -10.84
CA GLU A 55 -30.65 -9.71 -12.24
C GLU A 55 -30.96 -11.16 -12.64
N THR A 56 -30.98 -12.10 -11.70
CA THR A 56 -31.46 -13.47 -11.95
C THR A 56 -32.97 -13.68 -11.77
N GLY A 57 -33.66 -12.73 -11.12
CA GLY A 57 -35.12 -12.73 -10.98
C GLY A 57 -35.82 -12.02 -12.13
N ALA A 58 -35.14 -11.07 -12.78
CA ALA A 58 -35.42 -10.71 -14.15
C ALA A 58 -34.94 -11.88 -15.03
N ALA A 59 -35.85 -12.49 -15.78
CA ALA A 59 -35.44 -13.34 -16.89
C ALA A 59 -34.40 -12.57 -17.72
N PRO A 60 -33.32 -13.21 -18.21
CA PRO A 60 -32.38 -12.53 -19.08
C PRO A 60 -33.16 -11.92 -20.24
N ALA A 61 -33.15 -10.59 -20.34
CA ALA A 61 -33.71 -9.84 -21.47
C ALA A 61 -32.88 -10.04 -22.76
N THR A 62 -32.23 -11.20 -22.92
CA THR A 62 -31.42 -11.59 -24.06
C THR A 62 -31.61 -13.06 -24.44
N ALA A 63 -32.69 -13.72 -23.97
CA ALA A 63 -33.04 -15.07 -24.45
C ALA A 63 -33.79 -15.09 -25.79
N ASP A 64 -34.29 -13.94 -26.29
CA ASP A 64 -35.14 -13.87 -27.49
C ASP A 64 -34.77 -12.71 -28.44
N ASP A 65 -33.48 -12.39 -28.59
CA ASP A 65 -33.05 -11.85 -29.89
C ASP A 65 -32.40 -13.00 -30.66
N PRO A 66 -33.13 -13.67 -31.57
CA PRO A 66 -32.52 -14.67 -32.42
C PRO A 66 -31.45 -13.93 -33.23
N GLY A 67 -30.19 -14.10 -32.83
CA GLY A 67 -29.04 -13.64 -33.59
C GLY A 67 -29.22 -13.97 -35.08
N PRO A 68 -28.58 -13.22 -35.98
CA PRO A 68 -28.92 -13.21 -37.39
C PRO A 68 -29.01 -14.64 -37.94
N ASP A 69 -30.19 -15.02 -38.43
CA ASP A 69 -30.49 -16.38 -38.91
C ASP A 69 -29.50 -16.81 -40.00
N TYR A 70 -28.45 -17.53 -39.58
CA TYR A 70 -27.33 -17.91 -40.44
C TYR A 70 -27.73 -18.97 -41.48
N SER A 71 -28.91 -19.58 -41.35
CA SER A 71 -29.43 -20.59 -42.30
C SER A 71 -29.73 -20.01 -43.68
N LYS A 72 -30.03 -18.70 -43.78
CA LYS A 72 -30.44 -18.02 -45.02
C LYS A 72 -29.29 -17.45 -45.85
N LEU A 73 -28.06 -17.43 -45.32
CA LEU A 73 -26.90 -16.75 -45.93
C LEU A 73 -26.11 -17.61 -46.90
N SER A 74 -25.68 -17.05 -48.02
CA SER A 74 -24.84 -17.68 -49.06
C SER A 74 -23.53 -18.26 -48.51
N ARG A 75 -23.00 -19.32 -49.14
CA ARG A 75 -21.70 -19.94 -48.76
C ARG A 75 -20.54 -18.93 -48.79
N LYS A 76 -20.59 -17.95 -49.70
CA LYS A 76 -19.61 -16.85 -49.77
C LYS A 76 -19.79 -15.87 -48.59
N GLU A 77 -21.03 -15.54 -48.25
CA GLU A 77 -21.38 -14.65 -47.13
C GLU A 77 -21.01 -15.28 -45.78
N LEU A 78 -21.32 -16.56 -45.55
CA LEU A 78 -20.91 -17.29 -44.34
C LEU A 78 -19.38 -17.32 -44.17
N LYS A 79 -18.62 -17.44 -45.27
CA LYS A 79 -17.15 -17.39 -45.23
C LYS A 79 -16.62 -16.00 -44.87
N LEU A 80 -17.25 -14.94 -45.36
CA LEU A 80 -16.90 -13.56 -45.04
C LEU A 80 -17.24 -13.22 -43.59
N ARG A 81 -18.45 -13.57 -43.14
CA ARG A 81 -18.90 -13.39 -41.75
C ARG A 81 -18.02 -14.12 -40.75
N ARG A 82 -17.68 -15.40 -41.02
CA ARG A 82 -16.73 -16.16 -40.20
C ARG A 82 -15.38 -15.46 -40.05
N LYS A 83 -14.84 -14.92 -41.16
CA LYS A 83 -13.56 -14.19 -41.12
C LYS A 83 -13.67 -12.93 -40.28
N ALA A 84 -14.73 -12.15 -40.45
CA ALA A 84 -14.96 -10.92 -39.70
C ALA A 84 -15.13 -11.18 -38.19
N ILE A 85 -15.94 -12.18 -37.81
CA ILE A 85 -16.12 -12.60 -36.41
C ILE A 85 -14.80 -13.08 -35.82
N ASN A 86 -14.03 -13.89 -36.57
CA ASN A 86 -12.73 -14.36 -36.10
C ASN A 86 -11.72 -13.23 -35.90
N THR A 87 -11.67 -12.23 -36.79
CA THR A 87 -10.78 -11.06 -36.60
C THR A 87 -11.17 -10.25 -35.37
N LEU A 88 -12.46 -10.01 -35.15
CA LEU A 88 -12.95 -9.31 -33.96
C LEU A 88 -12.66 -10.09 -32.67
N ALA A 89 -12.87 -11.41 -32.69
CA ALA A 89 -12.56 -12.28 -31.56
C ALA A 89 -11.06 -12.30 -31.24
N GLU A 90 -10.19 -12.31 -32.24
CA GLU A 90 -8.73 -12.21 -32.04
C GLU A 90 -8.32 -10.87 -31.43
N GLU A 91 -8.93 -9.76 -31.85
CA GLU A 91 -8.69 -8.44 -31.26
C GLU A 91 -9.15 -8.37 -29.80
N LEU A 92 -10.35 -8.87 -29.49
CA LEU A 92 -10.85 -8.92 -28.11
C LEU A 92 -10.00 -9.82 -27.22
N ARG A 93 -9.52 -10.96 -27.74
CA ARG A 93 -8.57 -11.81 -27.03
C ARG A 93 -7.30 -11.05 -26.66
N ARG A 94 -6.70 -10.30 -27.61
CA ARG A 94 -5.50 -9.50 -27.34
C ARG A 94 -5.76 -8.41 -26.30
N LYS A 95 -6.89 -7.70 -26.42
CA LYS A 95 -7.31 -6.66 -25.44
C LYS A 95 -7.50 -7.26 -24.04
N ARG A 96 -8.16 -8.41 -23.93
CA ARG A 96 -8.32 -9.14 -22.66
C ARG A 96 -6.97 -9.52 -22.07
N ASP A 97 -6.07 -10.08 -22.88
CA ASP A 97 -4.75 -10.52 -22.41
C ASP A 97 -3.91 -9.31 -21.93
N GLU A 98 -4.01 -8.17 -22.60
CA GLU A 98 -3.39 -6.90 -22.17
C GLU A 98 -3.98 -6.39 -20.84
N LEU A 99 -5.30 -6.39 -20.69
CA LEU A 99 -5.97 -5.99 -19.44
C LEU A 99 -5.62 -6.92 -18.29
N ASN A 100 -5.54 -8.23 -18.55
CA ASN A 100 -5.10 -9.22 -17.56
C ASN A 100 -3.67 -8.95 -17.10
N LEU A 101 -2.75 -8.63 -18.01
CA LEU A 101 -1.38 -8.28 -17.65
C LEU A 101 -1.33 -7.00 -16.80
N LYS A 102 -2.10 -5.97 -17.16
CA LYS A 102 -2.23 -4.73 -16.36
C LYS A 102 -2.79 -5.02 -14.97
N SER A 103 -3.80 -5.90 -14.88
CA SER A 103 -4.38 -6.34 -13.62
C SER A 103 -3.33 -7.03 -12.73
N GLN A 104 -2.54 -7.96 -13.29
CA GLN A 104 -1.44 -8.60 -12.57
C GLN A 104 -0.39 -7.60 -12.08
N SER A 105 -0.05 -6.59 -12.89
CA SER A 105 0.87 -5.53 -12.50
C SER A 105 0.35 -4.73 -11.29
N HIS A 106 -0.92 -4.29 -11.31
CA HIS A 106 -1.52 -3.60 -10.16
C HIS A 106 -1.63 -4.50 -8.91
N ALA A 107 -1.87 -5.80 -9.08
CA ALA A 107 -1.86 -6.75 -7.98
C ALA A 107 -0.47 -6.91 -7.35
N ALA A 108 0.58 -6.95 -8.19
CA ALA A 108 1.97 -6.99 -7.73
C ALA A 108 2.35 -5.71 -6.97
N GLU A 109 2.05 -4.53 -7.54
CA GLU A 109 2.29 -3.23 -6.90
C GLU A 109 1.59 -3.14 -5.53
N ARG A 110 0.32 -3.55 -5.46
CA ARG A 110 -0.44 -3.60 -4.19
C ARG A 110 0.26 -4.49 -3.16
N ASN A 111 0.71 -5.68 -3.56
CA ASN A 111 1.38 -6.62 -2.65
C ASN A 111 2.70 -6.05 -2.14
N GLU A 112 3.47 -5.41 -3.01
CA GLU A 112 4.72 -4.75 -2.63
C GLU A 112 4.47 -3.60 -1.64
N LEU A 113 3.51 -2.72 -1.94
CA LEU A 113 3.14 -1.61 -1.05
C LEU A 113 2.62 -2.12 0.30
N ASN A 114 1.86 -3.22 0.32
CA ASN A 114 1.42 -3.84 1.57
C ASN A 114 2.58 -4.43 2.37
N ALA A 115 3.56 -5.04 1.72
CA ALA A 115 4.77 -5.52 2.38
C ALA A 115 5.59 -4.36 2.97
N GLN A 116 5.76 -3.26 2.21
CA GLN A 116 6.40 -2.04 2.69
C GLN A 116 5.63 -1.42 3.87
N ALA A 117 4.30 -1.37 3.81
CA ALA A 117 3.47 -0.91 4.92
C ALA A 117 3.59 -1.84 6.15
N LYS A 118 3.81 -3.14 5.98
CA LYS A 118 4.08 -4.02 7.13
C LYS A 118 5.45 -3.70 7.75
N ALA A 119 6.50 -3.60 6.93
CA ALA A 119 7.85 -3.27 7.39
C ALA A 119 7.92 -1.92 8.13
N LEU A 120 7.21 -0.90 7.63
CA LEU A 120 7.10 0.40 8.31
C LEU A 120 6.39 0.29 9.67
N MET A 121 5.38 -0.60 9.81
CA MET A 121 4.76 -0.85 11.12
C MET A 121 5.71 -1.56 12.08
N ASP A 122 6.50 -2.51 11.59
CA ASP A 122 7.51 -3.20 12.39
C ASP A 122 8.57 -2.21 12.91
N GLN A 123 8.99 -1.25 12.07
CA GLN A 123 9.84 -0.13 12.48
C GLN A 123 9.18 0.75 13.55
N VAL A 124 7.89 1.07 13.40
CA VAL A 124 7.12 1.83 14.42
C VAL A 124 7.15 1.10 15.77
N TYR A 125 6.96 -0.21 15.80
CA TYR A 125 7.05 -0.99 17.04
C TYR A 125 8.47 -0.97 17.62
N ALA A 126 9.49 -1.14 16.79
CA ALA A 126 10.89 -1.09 17.23
C ALA A 126 11.26 0.28 17.85
N HIS A 127 10.87 1.39 17.21
CA HIS A 127 11.10 2.73 17.73
C HIS A 127 10.31 2.99 19.02
N ARG A 128 9.06 2.51 19.11
CA ARG A 128 8.25 2.61 20.33
C ARG A 128 8.91 1.88 21.49
N ASP A 129 9.40 0.67 21.26
CA ASP A 129 9.99 -0.16 22.30
C ASP A 129 11.34 0.41 22.75
N ARG A 130 12.18 0.91 21.82
CA ARG A 130 13.40 1.66 22.14
C ARG A 130 13.11 2.92 22.97
N ARG A 131 12.15 3.75 22.53
CA ARG A 131 11.72 4.94 23.28
C ARG A 131 11.23 4.59 24.68
N ASN A 132 10.47 3.51 24.82
CA ASN A 132 9.98 3.07 26.13
C ASN A 132 11.14 2.62 27.03
N GLY A 133 12.12 1.88 26.50
CA GLY A 133 13.34 1.53 27.21
C GLY A 133 14.11 2.76 27.72
N LEU A 134 14.34 3.74 26.85
CA LEU A 134 15.01 5.00 27.21
C LEU A 134 14.22 5.80 28.26
N ASN A 135 12.89 5.78 28.21
CA ASN A 135 12.07 6.43 29.23
C ASN A 135 12.20 5.76 30.61
N VAL A 136 12.36 4.43 30.64
CA VAL A 136 12.64 3.69 31.88
C VAL A 136 14.02 4.10 32.41
N GLU A 137 15.06 4.11 31.57
CA GLU A 137 16.41 4.55 31.95
C GLU A 137 16.44 5.99 32.49
N VAL A 138 15.69 6.91 31.87
CA VAL A 138 15.52 8.28 32.38
C VAL A 138 14.86 8.29 33.75
N GLY A 139 13.89 7.39 33.98
CA GLY A 139 13.24 7.19 35.27
C GLY A 139 14.22 6.71 36.35
N GLU A 140 14.99 5.67 36.05
CA GLU A 140 16.02 5.11 36.94
C GLU A 140 17.10 6.14 37.28
N THR A 141 17.67 6.81 36.25
CA THR A 141 18.68 7.85 36.44
C THR A 141 18.15 9.01 37.29
N ARG A 142 16.87 9.37 37.14
CA ARG A 142 16.23 10.41 37.96
C ARG A 142 16.12 9.98 39.42
N ASP A 143 15.80 8.72 39.67
CA ASP A 143 15.66 8.20 41.03
C ASP A 143 17.03 8.05 41.70
N GLU A 144 18.08 7.64 40.96
CA GLU A 144 19.48 7.68 41.40
C GLU A 144 19.93 9.11 41.74
N LEU A 145 19.62 10.10 40.87
CA LEU A 145 19.92 11.51 41.14
C LEU A 145 19.22 12.03 42.40
N ARG A 146 18.00 11.56 42.67
CA ARG A 146 17.26 11.90 43.89
C ARG A 146 17.92 11.33 45.14
N GLN A 147 18.47 10.12 45.06
CA GLN A 147 19.18 9.48 46.18
C GLN A 147 20.56 10.12 46.41
N LEU A 148 21.30 10.43 45.33
CA LEU A 148 22.64 11.00 45.39
C LEU A 148 22.64 12.49 45.79
N GLY A 149 21.61 13.25 45.40
CA GLY A 149 21.52 14.69 45.61
C GLY A 149 21.79 15.15 47.04
N PRO A 150 21.04 14.66 48.05
CA PRO A 150 21.26 15.03 49.45
C PRO A 150 22.67 14.72 49.96
N GLY A 151 23.24 13.57 49.57
CA GLY A 151 24.60 13.19 49.96
C GLY A 151 25.67 14.12 49.37
N VAL A 152 25.51 14.53 48.11
CA VAL A 152 26.42 15.50 47.48
C VAL A 152 26.34 16.87 48.16
N ASP A 153 25.15 17.31 48.52
CA ASP A 153 24.95 18.59 49.21
C ASP A 153 25.52 18.57 50.64
N GLN A 154 25.37 17.44 51.36
CA GLN A 154 25.99 17.24 52.67
C GLN A 154 27.52 17.26 52.59
N LEU A 155 28.13 16.47 51.68
CA LEU A 155 29.58 16.47 51.47
C LEU A 155 30.11 17.85 51.10
N ARG A 156 29.34 18.62 50.32
CA ARG A 156 29.67 20.01 49.98
C ARG A 156 29.64 20.90 51.21
N GLU A 157 28.62 20.78 52.05
CA GLU A 157 28.54 21.54 53.29
C GLU A 157 29.69 21.21 54.25
N GLU A 158 29.99 19.92 54.44
CA GLU A 158 31.10 19.46 55.28
C GLU A 158 32.44 20.00 54.78
N PHE A 159 32.72 19.88 53.48
CA PHE A 159 33.91 20.48 52.88
C PHE A 159 33.98 21.98 53.10
N LEU A 160 32.88 22.71 52.92
CA LEU A 160 32.85 24.16 53.13
C LEU A 160 32.95 24.57 54.60
N LYS A 161 32.43 23.76 55.54
CA LYS A 161 32.54 23.96 56.99
C LYS A 161 33.99 23.75 57.43
N LEU A 162 34.61 22.65 57.03
CA LEU A 162 36.03 22.34 57.31
C LEU A 162 36.96 23.40 56.71
N LYS A 163 36.73 23.77 55.45
CA LYS A 163 37.48 24.85 54.79
C LYS A 163 37.36 26.16 55.55
N ARG A 164 36.16 26.54 56.01
CA ARG A 164 35.95 27.77 56.79
C ARG A 164 36.61 27.69 58.16
N ALA A 165 36.51 26.56 58.87
CA ALA A 165 37.07 26.41 60.21
C ALA A 165 38.61 26.47 60.21
N ARG A 166 39.26 25.79 59.26
CA ARG A 166 40.73 25.71 59.17
C ARG A 166 41.37 26.94 58.52
N PHE A 167 40.65 27.60 57.61
CA PHE A 167 41.20 28.69 56.78
C PHE A 167 40.43 30.01 56.89
N ALA A 168 39.74 30.27 58.02
CA ALA A 168 38.92 31.47 58.28
C ALA A 168 39.65 32.81 58.05
N GLY A 169 40.97 32.85 58.24
CA GLY A 169 41.81 34.05 58.05
C GLY A 169 42.30 34.26 56.61
N SER A 170 42.05 33.30 55.72
CA SER A 170 42.48 33.39 54.33
C SER A 170 41.37 34.05 53.50
N HIS A 171 41.50 35.34 53.21
CA HIS A 171 40.51 36.12 52.44
C HIS A 171 40.42 35.71 50.95
N LEU A 172 40.78 34.48 50.60
CA LEU A 172 40.98 34.12 49.21
C LEU A 172 39.62 33.97 48.48
N PRO A 173 39.47 34.57 47.29
CA PRO A 173 38.27 34.45 46.49
C PRO A 173 37.93 32.98 46.16
N PRO A 174 36.65 32.64 45.93
CA PRO A 174 36.27 31.27 45.57
C PRO A 174 36.95 30.81 44.27
N VAL A 175 37.69 29.69 44.31
CA VAL A 175 38.31 29.03 43.13
C VAL A 175 37.39 29.00 41.89
N PRO A 176 36.07 28.69 41.99
CA PRO A 176 35.20 28.68 40.82
C PRO A 176 35.03 30.04 40.13
N LYS A 177 35.09 31.15 40.89
CA LYS A 177 35.02 32.51 40.33
C LYS A 177 36.33 32.86 39.59
N LEU A 178 37.48 32.51 40.17
CA LEU A 178 38.79 32.71 39.53
C LEU A 178 38.90 31.91 38.22
N ARG A 179 38.45 30.64 38.21
CA ARG A 179 38.43 29.81 37.00
C ARG A 179 37.52 30.38 35.90
N ARG A 180 36.35 30.93 36.25
CA ARG A 180 35.46 31.62 35.29
C ARG A 180 36.11 32.88 34.73
N GLN A 181 36.75 33.69 35.58
CA GLN A 181 37.47 34.88 35.14
C GLN A 181 38.62 34.53 34.19
N ILE A 182 39.37 33.46 34.46
CA ILE A 182 40.39 32.95 33.53
C ILE A 182 39.76 32.59 32.19
N GLN A 183 38.68 31.80 32.16
CA GLN A 183 37.98 31.43 30.92
C GLN A 183 37.49 32.65 30.12
N GLU A 184 36.93 33.66 30.78
CA GLU A 184 36.50 34.90 30.12
C GLU A 184 37.68 35.68 29.53
N LEU A 185 38.82 35.71 30.22
CA LEU A 185 40.04 36.37 29.76
C LEU A 185 40.70 35.59 28.61
N GLU A 186 40.72 34.26 28.66
CA GLU A 186 41.18 33.37 27.58
C GLU A 186 40.29 33.53 26.34
N LEU A 187 38.96 33.57 26.51
CA LEU A 187 38.03 33.82 25.41
C LEU A 187 38.29 35.19 24.78
N LYS A 188 38.51 36.22 25.59
CA LYS A 188 38.84 37.58 25.11
C LYS A 188 40.17 37.60 24.37
N GLN A 189 41.17 36.84 24.82
CA GLN A 189 42.45 36.70 24.12
C GLN A 189 42.27 36.05 22.74
N MET A 190 41.45 35.00 22.65
CA MET A 190 41.23 34.29 21.38
C MET A 190 40.35 35.06 20.39
N THR A 191 39.38 35.83 20.88
CA THR A 191 38.32 36.42 20.03
C THR A 191 38.50 37.91 19.75
N SER A 192 39.34 38.64 20.48
CA SER A 192 39.52 40.09 20.33
C SER A 192 40.87 40.45 19.72
N SER A 193 40.86 41.26 18.66
CA SER A 193 42.08 41.86 18.11
C SER A 193 42.59 42.95 19.04
N MET A 194 43.67 42.67 19.78
CA MET A 194 44.29 43.61 20.72
C MET A 194 45.74 43.92 20.32
N SER A 195 46.30 45.02 20.85
CA SER A 195 47.72 45.31 20.68
C SER A 195 48.59 44.39 21.54
N ILE A 196 49.82 44.11 21.10
CA ILE A 196 50.77 43.21 21.77
C ILE A 196 50.96 43.55 23.27
N LYS A 197 50.93 44.85 23.63
CA LYS A 197 51.02 45.30 25.02
C LYS A 197 49.80 44.89 25.87
N LYS A 198 48.59 44.98 25.31
CA LYS A 198 47.34 44.63 25.99
C LYS A 198 47.19 43.11 26.11
N GLU A 199 47.63 42.37 25.10
CA GLU A 199 47.68 40.90 25.11
C GLU A 199 48.62 40.38 26.20
N ARG A 200 49.85 40.93 26.30
CA ARG A 200 50.79 40.59 27.38
C ARG A 200 50.21 40.84 28.77
N ALA A 201 49.55 41.99 28.97
CA ALA A 201 48.88 42.29 30.25
C ALA A 201 47.71 41.35 30.56
N LEU A 202 47.03 40.82 29.54
CA LEU A 202 45.98 39.81 29.69
C LEU A 202 46.56 38.47 30.13
N VAL A 203 47.65 38.04 29.49
CA VAL A 203 48.38 36.82 29.84
C VAL A 203 48.97 36.91 31.25
N GLU A 204 49.53 38.05 31.66
CA GLU A 204 49.99 38.26 33.04
C GLU A 204 48.85 38.19 34.07
N LYS A 205 47.67 38.73 33.74
CA LYS A 205 46.49 38.59 34.61
C LYS A 205 46.01 37.13 34.70
N ILE A 206 46.02 36.40 33.59
CA ILE A 206 45.70 34.96 33.60
C ILE A 206 46.72 34.22 34.46
N GLY A 207 48.02 34.52 34.32
CA GLY A 207 49.10 33.94 35.11
C GLY A 207 48.96 34.20 36.61
N THR A 208 48.68 35.44 37.02
CA THR A 208 48.45 35.79 38.45
C THR A 208 47.21 35.12 39.02
N LEU A 209 46.13 34.99 38.25
CA LEU A 209 44.94 34.24 38.67
C LEU A 209 45.24 32.72 38.79
N GLN A 210 46.05 32.17 37.89
CA GLN A 210 46.50 30.78 37.94
C GLN A 210 47.41 30.49 39.16
N THR A 211 48.35 31.39 39.48
CA THR A 211 49.19 31.24 40.68
C THR A 211 48.35 31.33 41.95
N GLN A 212 47.39 32.27 42.02
CA GLN A 212 46.45 32.36 43.15
C GLN A 212 45.65 31.06 43.36
N ILE A 213 45.20 30.42 42.27
CA ILE A 213 44.53 29.11 42.36
C ILE A 213 45.49 28.04 42.88
N SER A 214 46.72 27.98 42.35
CA SER A 214 47.72 26.98 42.76
C SER A 214 48.12 27.13 44.23
N GLU A 215 48.31 28.36 44.70
CA GLU A 215 48.59 28.67 46.11
C GLU A 215 47.42 28.24 47.01
N GLN A 216 46.19 28.50 46.57
CA GLN A 216 44.99 28.12 47.30
C GLN A 216 44.80 26.60 47.35
N ASP A 217 45.15 25.87 46.28
CA ASP A 217 45.10 24.41 46.25
C ASP A 217 46.19 23.78 47.15
N LYS A 218 47.43 24.32 47.14
CA LYS A 218 48.52 23.89 48.04
C LYS A 218 48.20 24.11 49.52
N LEU A 219 47.54 25.24 49.84
CA LEU A 219 47.09 25.52 51.21
C LEU A 219 46.07 24.47 51.68
N LEU A 220 45.15 24.06 50.81
CA LEU A 220 44.16 23.02 51.14
C LEU A 220 44.80 21.64 51.30
N GLU A 221 45.86 21.35 50.55
CA GLU A 221 46.65 20.09 50.65
C GLU A 221 47.46 19.97 51.94
N THR A 222 47.61 21.06 52.70
CA THR A 222 48.32 21.05 53.99
C THR A 222 47.53 20.31 55.07
N ASP A 223 46.19 20.25 54.95
CA ASP A 223 45.32 19.54 55.88
C ASP A 223 44.75 18.26 55.22
N PRO A 224 45.09 17.07 55.73
CA PRO A 224 44.63 15.81 55.14
C PRO A 224 43.12 15.61 55.27
N GLU A 225 42.48 16.16 56.31
CA GLU A 225 41.04 16.05 56.56
C GLU A 225 40.25 16.89 55.56
N VAL A 226 40.71 18.12 55.29
CA VAL A 226 40.13 19.01 54.28
C VAL A 226 40.32 18.44 52.87
N THR A 227 41.48 17.83 52.61
CA THR A 227 41.77 17.19 51.32
C THR A 227 40.88 15.98 51.08
N ALA A 228 40.70 15.11 52.08
CA ALA A 228 39.79 13.97 51.99
C ALA A 228 38.34 14.42 51.75
N ALA A 229 37.84 15.41 52.48
CA ALA A 229 36.48 15.95 52.29
C ALA A 229 36.30 16.58 50.89
N ARG A 230 37.32 17.29 50.39
CA ARG A 230 37.34 17.85 49.02
C ARG A 230 37.21 16.76 47.98
N ASP A 231 37.98 15.68 48.11
CA ASP A 231 38.05 14.63 47.10
C ASP A 231 36.77 13.78 47.12
N SER A 232 36.21 13.47 48.30
CA SER A 232 34.89 12.85 48.42
C SER A 232 33.78 13.69 47.78
N PHE A 233 33.74 15.01 48.04
CA PHE A 233 32.80 15.91 47.37
C PHE A 233 32.99 15.92 45.85
N ARG A 234 34.23 15.98 45.37
CA ARG A 234 34.54 15.98 43.93
C ARG A 234 34.07 14.70 43.24
N GLN A 235 34.30 13.54 43.85
CA GLN A 235 33.85 12.25 43.32
C GLN A 235 32.32 12.20 43.23
N ALA A 236 31.62 12.58 44.29
CA ALA A 236 30.15 12.56 44.31
C ALA A 236 29.54 13.59 43.35
N ASP A 237 30.12 14.80 43.24
CA ASP A 237 29.70 15.82 42.26
C ASP A 237 29.99 15.39 40.81
N GLN A 238 31.07 14.65 40.57
CA GLN A 238 31.37 14.07 39.27
C GLN A 238 30.35 13.00 38.88
N GLN A 239 30.04 12.06 39.77
CA GLN A 239 28.98 11.07 39.57
C GLN A 239 27.63 11.74 39.26
N ARG A 240 27.25 12.77 40.02
CA ARG A 240 26.02 13.54 39.76
C ARG A 240 26.02 14.19 38.37
N LYS A 241 27.15 14.74 37.93
CA LYS A 241 27.29 15.34 36.59
C LYS A 241 27.20 14.28 35.48
N GLU A 242 27.77 13.11 35.69
CA GLU A 242 27.70 11.99 34.75
C GLU A 242 26.26 11.49 34.60
N LEU A 243 25.54 11.28 35.71
CA LEU A 243 24.12 10.93 35.69
C LEU A 243 23.27 11.99 34.99
N LEU A 244 23.48 13.29 35.28
CA LEU A 244 22.77 14.37 34.59
C LEU A 244 23.09 14.43 33.09
N ARG A 245 24.30 14.05 32.67
CA ARG A 245 24.67 13.95 31.24
C ARG A 245 23.99 12.73 30.60
N SER A 246 24.00 11.58 31.27
CA SER A 246 23.34 10.35 30.79
C SER A 246 21.84 10.59 30.61
N MET A 247 21.17 11.15 31.64
CA MET A 247 19.75 11.47 31.59
C MET A 247 19.39 12.42 30.44
N ARG A 248 20.24 13.40 30.13
CA ARG A 248 20.04 14.29 28.98
C ARG A 248 20.13 13.53 27.66
N ARG A 249 21.18 12.71 27.48
CA ARG A 249 21.35 11.89 26.28
C ARG A 249 20.18 10.93 26.07
N ALA A 250 19.79 10.18 27.09
CA ALA A 250 18.65 9.26 27.02
C ALA A 250 17.34 10.00 26.69
N ARG A 251 17.15 11.22 27.19
CA ARG A 251 16.00 12.07 26.80
C ARG A 251 16.04 12.50 25.34
N ASP A 252 17.19 12.97 24.86
CA ASP A 252 17.35 13.44 23.49
C ASP A 252 17.18 12.26 22.50
N GLU A 253 17.73 11.09 22.84
CA GLU A 253 17.56 9.85 22.08
C GLU A 253 16.09 9.36 22.10
N ALA A 254 15.41 9.40 23.25
CA ALA A 254 13.99 9.04 23.33
C ALA A 254 13.13 9.95 22.46
N GLN A 255 13.45 11.24 22.42
CA GLN A 255 12.76 12.21 21.57
C GLN A 255 13.04 11.93 20.08
N ALA A 256 14.28 11.64 19.70
CA ALA A 256 14.64 11.28 18.33
C ALA A 256 13.95 9.99 17.86
N GLU A 257 13.86 8.96 18.72
CA GLU A 257 13.12 7.72 18.45
C GLU A 257 11.62 7.99 18.30
N HIS A 258 11.05 8.91 19.11
CA HIS A 258 9.65 9.31 18.97
C HIS A 258 9.36 10.03 17.64
N GLU A 259 10.25 10.92 17.21
CA GLU A 259 10.13 11.62 15.93
C GLU A 259 10.27 10.66 14.75
N SER A 260 11.26 9.76 14.80
CA SER A 260 11.45 8.70 13.80
C SER A 260 10.22 7.79 13.70
N MET A 261 9.64 7.40 14.84
CA MET A 261 8.40 6.63 14.90
C MET A 261 7.23 7.39 14.22
N ARG A 262 7.10 8.69 14.47
CA ARG A 262 6.04 9.53 13.88
C ARG A 262 6.18 9.59 12.35
N ASP A 263 7.41 9.72 11.86
CA ASP A 263 7.68 9.81 10.43
C ASP A 263 7.45 8.46 9.74
N ALA A 264 7.88 7.35 10.34
CA ALA A 264 7.54 6.00 9.87
C ALA A 264 6.02 5.78 9.82
N LEU A 265 5.26 6.26 10.81
CA LEU A 265 3.80 6.18 10.81
C LEU A 265 3.16 7.04 9.71
N ARG A 266 3.72 8.22 9.43
CA ARG A 266 3.26 9.09 8.34
C ARG A 266 3.47 8.42 6.99
N GLU A 267 4.66 7.86 6.75
CA GLU A 267 4.95 7.13 5.53
C GLU A 267 4.10 5.87 5.41
N ASN A 268 3.87 5.16 6.53
CA ASN A 268 2.97 4.00 6.54
C ASN A 268 1.57 4.32 6.01
N ARG A 269 0.99 5.43 6.49
CA ARG A 269 -0.34 5.89 6.05
C ARG A 269 -0.35 6.23 4.56
N LYS A 270 0.70 6.88 4.05
CA LYS A 270 0.84 7.18 2.61
C LYS A 270 0.94 5.90 1.78
N THR A 271 1.76 4.94 2.20
CA THR A 271 1.93 3.66 1.52
C THR A 271 0.64 2.85 1.51
N ARG A 272 -0.10 2.80 2.62
CA ARG A 272 -1.44 2.17 2.66
C ARG A 272 -2.42 2.83 1.69
N LYS A 273 -2.47 4.16 1.63
CA LYS A 273 -3.33 4.88 0.68
C LYS A 273 -2.97 4.56 -0.78
N ARG A 274 -1.68 4.40 -1.08
CA ARG A 274 -1.20 3.97 -2.41
C ARG A 274 -1.61 2.53 -2.70
N ALA A 275 -1.46 1.62 -1.73
CA ALA A 275 -1.88 0.22 -1.87
C ALA A 275 -3.39 0.11 -2.13
N ASP A 276 -4.21 0.89 -1.42
CA ASP A 276 -5.66 0.98 -1.68
C ASP A 276 -5.95 1.52 -3.08
N GLY A 277 -5.15 2.48 -3.55
CA GLY A 277 -5.22 3.00 -4.92
C GLY A 277 -4.94 1.91 -5.96
N ALA A 278 -3.86 1.15 -5.78
CA ALA A 278 -3.50 0.01 -6.63
C ALA A 278 -4.57 -1.08 -6.58
N GLN A 279 -5.15 -1.37 -5.41
CA GLN A 279 -6.27 -2.31 -5.27
C GLN A 279 -7.50 -1.85 -6.04
N ARG A 280 -7.87 -0.56 -5.97
CA ARG A 280 -8.98 -0.02 -6.77
C ARG A 280 -8.70 -0.11 -8.26
N ALA A 281 -7.47 0.16 -8.70
CA ALA A 281 -7.07 0.02 -10.10
C ALA A 281 -7.15 -1.44 -10.56
N PHE A 282 -6.63 -2.38 -9.75
CA PHE A 282 -6.74 -3.81 -9.99
C PHE A 282 -8.20 -4.26 -10.20
N VAL A 283 -9.11 -3.86 -9.29
CA VAL A 283 -10.53 -4.21 -9.40
C VAL A 283 -11.13 -3.67 -10.70
N ARG A 284 -10.93 -2.38 -11.01
CA ARG A 284 -11.46 -1.78 -12.25
C ARG A 284 -10.93 -2.46 -13.51
N VAL A 285 -9.62 -2.72 -13.59
CA VAL A 285 -9.02 -3.38 -14.76
C VAL A 285 -9.51 -4.82 -14.88
N LYS A 286 -9.73 -5.50 -13.75
CA LYS A 286 -10.30 -6.84 -13.74
C LYS A 286 -11.74 -6.85 -14.25
N GLU A 287 -12.58 -5.93 -13.79
CA GLU A 287 -13.96 -5.78 -14.27
C GLU A 287 -13.99 -5.54 -15.79
N LEU A 288 -13.16 -4.62 -16.29
CA LEU A 288 -13.02 -4.38 -17.74
C LEU A 288 -12.51 -5.62 -18.50
N ALA A 289 -11.59 -6.39 -17.91
CA ALA A 289 -11.11 -7.62 -18.53
C ALA A 289 -12.22 -8.69 -18.61
N ASP A 290 -13.06 -8.77 -17.57
CA ASP A 290 -14.19 -9.69 -17.50
C ASP A 290 -15.29 -9.29 -18.51
N GLU A 291 -15.55 -7.99 -18.71
CA GLU A 291 -16.44 -7.46 -19.75
C GLU A 291 -15.96 -7.83 -21.16
N VAL A 292 -14.69 -7.53 -21.50
CA VAL A 292 -14.10 -7.91 -22.80
C VAL A 292 -14.07 -9.43 -22.98
N HIS A 293 -13.90 -10.18 -21.89
CA HIS A 293 -13.96 -11.64 -21.94
C HIS A 293 -15.37 -12.15 -22.26
N ALA A 294 -16.41 -11.53 -21.69
CA ALA A 294 -17.79 -11.86 -21.99
C ALA A 294 -18.11 -11.61 -23.47
N GLU A 295 -17.75 -10.43 -24.00
CA GLU A 295 -17.90 -10.11 -25.44
C GLU A 295 -17.16 -11.12 -26.33
N TYR A 296 -15.94 -11.51 -25.94
CA TYR A 296 -15.18 -12.53 -26.64
C TYR A 296 -15.88 -13.90 -26.66
N ILE A 297 -16.54 -14.28 -25.56
CA ILE A 297 -17.32 -15.53 -25.48
C ILE A 297 -18.54 -15.47 -26.41
N GLU A 298 -19.25 -14.35 -26.46
CA GLU A 298 -20.38 -14.20 -27.39
C GLU A 298 -19.93 -14.35 -28.85
N HIS A 299 -18.85 -13.70 -29.26
CA HIS A 299 -18.31 -13.89 -30.61
C HIS A 299 -17.82 -15.32 -30.90
N LEU A 300 -17.33 -16.05 -29.90
CA LEU A 300 -17.02 -17.48 -30.04
C LEU A 300 -18.28 -18.34 -30.24
N ARG A 301 -19.39 -17.99 -29.58
CA ARG A 301 -20.69 -18.65 -29.79
C ARG A 301 -21.22 -18.36 -31.19
N GLU A 302 -21.21 -17.11 -31.63
CA GLU A 302 -21.56 -16.72 -33.00
C GLU A 302 -20.70 -17.46 -34.05
N LEU A 303 -19.40 -17.58 -33.81
CA LEU A 303 -18.49 -18.32 -34.69
C LEU A 303 -18.89 -19.80 -34.80
N SER A 304 -19.30 -20.40 -33.67
CA SER A 304 -19.75 -21.79 -33.60
C SER A 304 -21.07 -22.01 -34.35
N GLU A 305 -22.01 -21.05 -34.25
CA GLU A 305 -23.26 -21.06 -35.00
C GLU A 305 -23.03 -20.93 -36.51
N VAL A 306 -22.14 -20.02 -36.93
CA VAL A 306 -21.74 -19.87 -38.34
C VAL A 306 -21.08 -21.15 -38.86
N ASP A 307 -20.23 -21.80 -38.06
CA ASP A 307 -19.59 -23.06 -38.42
C ASP A 307 -20.60 -24.21 -38.51
N ARG A 308 -21.61 -24.23 -37.63
CA ARG A 308 -22.74 -25.17 -37.70
C ARG A 308 -23.58 -24.98 -38.97
N ALA A 309 -24.03 -23.76 -39.26
CA ALA A 309 -24.79 -23.44 -40.48
C ALA A 309 -24.01 -23.78 -41.75
N ARG A 310 -22.69 -23.55 -41.74
CA ARG A 310 -21.81 -23.92 -42.86
C ARG A 310 -21.68 -25.44 -43.02
N ALA A 311 -21.63 -26.20 -41.93
CA ALA A 311 -21.57 -27.66 -41.95
C ALA A 311 -22.88 -28.28 -42.44
N GLU A 312 -24.02 -27.78 -41.95
CA GLU A 312 -25.36 -28.18 -42.39
C GLU A 312 -25.56 -27.89 -43.88
N ARG A 313 -25.14 -26.73 -44.37
CA ARG A 313 -25.22 -26.40 -45.80
C ARG A 313 -24.33 -27.29 -46.67
N ARG A 314 -23.13 -27.65 -46.20
CA ARG A 314 -22.27 -28.62 -46.91
C ARG A 314 -22.92 -30.00 -47.01
N ARG A 315 -23.60 -30.47 -45.96
CA ARG A 315 -24.35 -31.73 -45.98
C ARG A 315 -25.56 -31.66 -46.91
N GLY A 316 -26.32 -30.55 -46.86
CA GLY A 316 -27.46 -30.31 -47.74
C GLY A 316 -27.08 -30.24 -49.22
N THR A 317 -25.99 -29.57 -49.58
CA THR A 317 -25.49 -29.58 -50.98
C THR A 317 -25.00 -30.97 -51.37
N SER A 318 -24.24 -31.66 -50.52
CA SER A 318 -23.80 -33.03 -50.83
C SER A 318 -24.96 -34.02 -50.99
N GLN A 319 -26.06 -33.85 -50.25
CA GLN A 319 -27.23 -34.71 -50.33
C GLN A 319 -28.11 -34.35 -51.53
N ALA A 320 -28.28 -33.06 -51.84
CA ALA A 320 -28.97 -32.60 -53.05
C ALA A 320 -28.20 -33.01 -54.31
N ASP A 321 -26.88 -32.75 -54.38
CA ASP A 321 -26.03 -33.17 -55.49
C ASP A 321 -26.03 -34.71 -55.65
N ALA A 322 -26.08 -35.47 -54.55
CA ALA A 322 -26.19 -36.92 -54.61
C ALA A 322 -27.56 -37.37 -55.14
N VAL A 323 -28.66 -36.79 -54.65
CA VAL A 323 -30.03 -37.13 -55.10
C VAL A 323 -30.25 -36.72 -56.56
N GLU A 324 -29.77 -35.54 -56.97
CA GLU A 324 -29.82 -35.06 -58.36
C GLU A 324 -28.97 -35.97 -59.26
N SER A 325 -27.75 -36.32 -58.85
CA SER A 325 -26.91 -37.26 -59.63
C SER A 325 -27.50 -38.67 -59.76
N VAL A 326 -28.23 -39.14 -58.74
CA VAL A 326 -28.91 -40.45 -58.78
C VAL A 326 -30.17 -40.37 -59.65
N ALA A 327 -30.96 -39.30 -59.54
CA ALA A 327 -32.13 -39.09 -60.39
C ALA A 327 -31.75 -38.95 -61.88
N ASP A 328 -30.70 -38.18 -62.17
CA ASP A 328 -30.14 -38.05 -63.52
C ASP A 328 -29.60 -39.40 -64.02
N ALA A 329 -28.94 -40.18 -63.17
CA ALA A 329 -28.47 -41.52 -63.51
C ALA A 329 -29.63 -42.51 -63.77
N GLU A 330 -30.72 -42.45 -63.02
CA GLU A 330 -31.92 -43.27 -63.25
C GLU A 330 -32.61 -42.93 -64.57
N GLU A 331 -32.71 -41.65 -64.93
CA GLU A 331 -33.26 -41.23 -66.22
C GLU A 331 -32.38 -41.67 -67.40
N LEU A 332 -31.06 -41.55 -67.25
CA LEU A 332 -30.09 -42.03 -68.25
C LEU A 332 -30.12 -43.57 -68.35
N PHE A 333 -30.32 -44.28 -67.24
CA PHE A 333 -30.47 -45.74 -67.21
C PHE A 333 -31.78 -46.21 -67.87
N ARG A 334 -32.89 -45.48 -67.68
CA ARG A 334 -34.16 -45.78 -68.41
C ARG A 334 -34.00 -45.60 -69.92
N LYS A 335 -33.28 -44.55 -70.36
CA LYS A 335 -32.94 -44.32 -71.76
C LYS A 335 -31.99 -45.40 -72.32
N PHE A 336 -31.10 -45.93 -71.49
CA PHE A 336 -30.26 -47.09 -71.85
C PHE A 336 -31.11 -48.34 -72.08
N LEU A 337 -32.06 -48.64 -71.18
CA LEU A 337 -32.98 -49.78 -71.31
C LEU A 337 -33.95 -49.66 -72.49
N SER A 338 -34.33 -48.44 -72.91
CA SER A 338 -35.14 -48.21 -74.11
C SER A 338 -34.37 -48.36 -75.42
N GLY A 339 -33.06 -48.59 -75.37
CA GLY A 339 -32.20 -48.81 -76.55
C GLY A 339 -31.72 -47.54 -77.25
N ASP A 340 -31.83 -46.38 -76.59
CA ASP A 340 -31.35 -45.12 -77.13
C ASP A 340 -29.82 -44.99 -76.99
N LYS A 341 -29.18 -44.34 -77.97
CA LYS A 341 -27.71 -44.19 -77.99
C LYS A 341 -27.27 -43.17 -76.94
N LEU A 342 -26.48 -43.61 -75.97
CA LEU A 342 -25.85 -42.76 -74.94
C LEU A 342 -24.43 -42.37 -75.31
N SER A 343 -24.00 -41.18 -74.89
CA SER A 343 -22.61 -40.74 -75.02
C SER A 343 -21.72 -41.40 -73.95
N THR A 344 -20.40 -41.45 -74.20
CA THR A 344 -19.42 -42.00 -73.26
C THR A 344 -19.45 -41.29 -71.89
N GLU A 345 -19.76 -40.00 -71.87
CA GLU A 345 -19.89 -39.23 -70.63
C GLU A 345 -21.14 -39.64 -69.84
N GLN A 346 -22.25 -39.92 -70.53
CA GLN A 346 -23.50 -40.38 -69.91
C GLN A 346 -23.38 -41.81 -69.35
N LEU A 347 -22.64 -42.69 -70.03
CA LEU A 347 -22.30 -44.03 -69.52
C LEU A 347 -21.47 -43.98 -68.23
N MET A 348 -20.51 -43.05 -68.13
CA MET A 348 -19.71 -42.89 -66.91
C MET A 348 -20.54 -42.41 -65.71
N ILE A 349 -21.60 -41.63 -65.94
CA ILE A 349 -22.51 -41.17 -64.87
C ILE A 349 -23.28 -42.36 -64.29
N ILE A 350 -23.83 -43.22 -65.16
CA ILE A 350 -24.54 -44.45 -64.75
C ILE A 350 -23.59 -45.41 -63.99
N GLN A 351 -22.35 -45.57 -64.47
CA GLN A 351 -21.34 -46.41 -63.81
C GLN A 351 -20.94 -45.88 -62.43
N LYS A 352 -20.76 -44.56 -62.29
CA LYS A 352 -20.45 -43.92 -60.99
C LYS A 352 -21.59 -44.03 -59.99
N ALA A 353 -22.84 -44.09 -60.47
CA ALA A 353 -24.02 -44.33 -59.65
C ALA A 353 -24.23 -45.82 -59.29
N GLY A 354 -23.42 -46.75 -59.83
CA GLY A 354 -23.47 -48.17 -59.50
C GLY A 354 -24.61 -48.95 -60.16
N MET A 355 -25.17 -48.46 -61.27
CA MET A 355 -26.33 -49.05 -61.96
C MET A 355 -25.95 -49.87 -63.22
N LEU A 356 -24.67 -50.20 -63.40
CA LEU A 356 -24.11 -50.91 -64.57
C LEU A 356 -23.23 -52.09 -64.16
#